data_AF-A0A851PAC0-F1
#
_entry.id   AF-A0A851PAC0-F1
#
_cell.length_a   1.000
_cell.length_b   1.000
_cell.length_c   1.000
_cell.angle_alpha   90.00
_cell.angle_beta   90.00
_cell.angle_gamma   90.00
#
_symmetry.space_group_name_H-M   'P 1'
#
loop_
_entity.id
_entity.type
_entity.pdbx_description
1 polymer ?
#
loop_
_entity_poly.entity_id
_entity_poly.type
_entity_poly.pdbx_seq_one_letter_code
_entity_poly.pdbx_strand_id
1 'polypeptide(L)' 'PPSPRSGHFGVVKRCRERSSGVFYAAKLVKTRRCRGGRGGAGGAQAEREVRILRDLRHPHIMRLHDLFCSRAEMVLVLEL' A
#
# COMPACT_ATOMS: atom_id res chain seq x y z
N PRO A 1 22.56 13.06 14.40
CA PRO A 1 21.64 13.29 13.26
C PRO A 1 20.27 12.62 13.49
N PRO A 2 19.15 13.36 13.43
CA PRO A 2 17.83 12.76 13.59
C PRO A 2 17.56 11.81 12.41
N SER A 3 17.17 10.58 12.71
CA SER A 3 16.73 9.61 11.72
C SER A 3 15.49 10.16 10.98
N PRO A 4 15.36 9.94 9.65
CA PRO A 4 14.18 10.37 8.93
C PRO A 4 12.96 9.71 9.57
N ARG A 5 12.08 10.51 10.19
CA ARG A 5 10.82 10.03 10.74
C ARG A 5 10.02 9.40 9.61
N SER A 6 10.00 8.07 9.59
CA SER A 6 9.15 7.30 8.70
C SER A 6 7.72 7.60 9.12
N GLY A 7 6.98 8.36 8.31
CA GLY A 7 5.58 8.65 8.60
C GLY A 7 4.78 7.36 8.79
N HIS A 8 3.70 7.44 9.57
CA HIS A 8 2.78 6.31 9.85
C HIS A 8 2.18 5.68 8.57
N PHE A 9 2.24 6.39 7.44
CA PHE A 9 1.43 6.15 6.24
C PHE A 9 2.15 5.44 5.08
N GLY A 10 3.40 5.01 5.25
CA GLY A 10 4.19 4.44 4.16
C GLY A 10 4.69 5.49 3.15
N VAL A 11 5.28 5.06 2.03
CA VAL A 11 5.80 5.93 0.96
C VAL A 11 4.89 5.83 -0.26
N VAL A 12 4.49 6.95 -0.85
CA VAL A 12 3.69 6.96 -2.10
C VAL A 12 4.56 7.41 -3.27
N LYS A 13 4.50 6.69 -4.39
CA LYS A 13 5.21 7.03 -5.63
C LYS A 13 4.25 6.98 -6.82
N ARG A 14 4.42 7.89 -7.79
CA ARG A 14 3.76 7.75 -9.11
C ARG A 14 4.42 6.59 -9.86
N CYS A 15 3.62 5.67 -10.38
CA CYS A 15 4.08 4.55 -11.22
C CYS A 15 3.33 4.54 -12.55
N ARG A 16 3.85 3.79 -13.52
CA ARG A 16 3.26 3.61 -14.84
C ARG A 16 3.09 2.12 -15.11
N GLU A 17 1.88 1.71 -15.45
CA GLU A 17 1.64 0.36 -15.93
C GLU A 17 2.25 0.21 -17.33
N ARG A 18 3.14 -0.78 -17.51
CA ARG A 18 3.95 -0.90 -18.73
C ARG A 18 3.13 -1.32 -19.96
N SER A 19 2.10 -2.15 -19.75
CA SER A 19 1.21 -2.66 -20.80
C SER A 19 0.30 -1.58 -21.37
N SER A 20 -0.33 -0.78 -20.50
CA SER A 20 -1.32 0.24 -20.89
C SER A 20 -0.73 1.64 -21.03
N GLY A 21 0.39 1.91 -20.37
CA GLY A 21 0.98 3.24 -20.26
C GLY A 21 0.28 4.16 -19.26
N VAL A 22 -0.77 3.71 -18.57
CA VAL A 22 -1.55 4.49 -17.59
C VAL A 22 -0.73 4.74 -16.32
N PHE A 23 -0.92 5.91 -15.71
CA PHE A 23 -0.26 6.28 -14.46
C PHE A 23 -1.14 5.98 -13.26
N TYR A 24 -0.49 5.51 -12.18
CA TYR A 24 -1.13 5.17 -10.90
C TYR A 24 -0.29 5.67 -9.72
N ALA A 25 -0.86 5.62 -8.52
CA ALA A 25 -0.16 5.84 -7.27
C ALA A 25 0.16 4.50 -6.59
N ALA A 26 1.44 4.23 -6.35
CA ALA A 26 1.90 3.07 -5.58
C ALA A 26 2.19 3.48 -4.13
N LYS A 27 1.40 2.98 -3.18
CA LYS A 27 1.62 3.16 -1.73
C LYS A 27 2.36 1.94 -1.18
N LEU A 28 3.60 2.15 -0.77
CA LEU A 28 4.49 1.16 -0.18
C LEU A 28 4.32 1.13 1.34
N VAL A 29 3.84 0.01 1.85
CA VAL A 29 3.55 -0.21 3.27
C VAL A 29 4.46 -1.32 3.81
N LYS A 30 5.38 -0.96 4.71
CA LYS A 30 6.29 -1.93 5.33
C LYS A 30 5.51 -2.88 6.22
N THR A 31 5.43 -4.14 5.81
CA THR A 31 4.91 -5.23 6.63
C THR A 31 6.10 -5.76 7.45
N ARG A 32 6.43 -5.07 8.55
CA ARG A 32 7.52 -5.50 9.43
C ARG A 32 7.26 -6.95 9.82
N ARG A 33 8.11 -7.88 9.36
CA ARG A 33 8.10 -9.27 9.83
C ARG A 33 8.19 -9.24 11.35
N CYS A 34 7.11 -9.55 12.04
CA CYS A 34 7.21 -10.01 13.42
C CYS A 34 8.02 -11.30 13.34
N ARG A 35 9.28 -11.26 13.79
CA ARG A 35 10.02 -12.47 14.13
C ARG A 35 9.15 -13.27 15.11
N GLY A 36 8.49 -14.32 14.64
CA GLY A 36 7.95 -15.38 15.51
C GLY A 36 6.44 -15.50 15.72
N GLY A 37 5.57 -14.62 15.19
CA GLY A 37 4.12 -14.86 15.33
C GLY A 37 3.28 -13.63 15.04
N ARG A 38 2.16 -13.86 14.34
CA ARG A 38 1.08 -12.92 13.95
C ARG A 38 1.54 -11.53 13.48
N GLY A 39 1.26 -11.21 12.21
CA GLY A 39 1.66 -9.95 11.56
C GLY A 39 1.52 -8.74 12.48
N GLY A 40 2.58 -7.95 12.61
CA GLY A 40 2.60 -6.80 13.52
C GLY A 40 1.53 -5.77 13.16
N ALA A 41 1.33 -4.79 14.04
CA ALA A 41 0.29 -3.76 13.90
C ALA A 41 0.22 -3.11 12.50
N GLY A 42 1.37 -2.93 11.83
CA GLY A 42 1.42 -2.40 10.46
C GLY A 42 0.83 -3.33 9.39
N GLY A 43 0.95 -4.65 9.56
CA GLY A 43 0.33 -5.63 8.65
C GLY A 43 -1.19 -5.65 8.79
N ALA A 44 -1.71 -5.67 10.02
CA ALA A 44 -3.16 -5.61 10.27
C ALA A 44 -3.79 -4.30 9.74
N GLN A 45 -3.08 -3.18 9.84
CA GLN A 45 -3.55 -1.90 9.28
C GLN A 45 -3.57 -1.93 7.74
N ALA A 46 -2.53 -2.48 7.10
CA ALA A 46 -2.48 -2.63 5.66
C ALA A 46 -3.61 -3.54 5.14
N GLU A 47 -3.85 -4.68 5.81
CA GLU A 47 -4.95 -5.59 5.48
C GLU A 47 -6.32 -4.90 5.60
N ARG A 48 -6.52 -4.08 6.65
CA ARG A 48 -7.73 -3.29 6.82
C ARG A 48 -7.91 -2.26 5.69
N GLU A 49 -6.85 -1.56 5.30
CA GLU A 49 -6.90 -0.62 4.18
C GLU A 49 -7.30 -1.33 2.88
N VAL A 50 -6.66 -2.47 2.57
CA VAL A 50 -7.00 -3.30 1.40
C VAL A 50 -8.46 -3.71 1.42
N ARG A 51 -8.98 -4.18 2.57
CA ARG A 51 -10.37 -4.60 2.71
C ARG A 51 -11.33 -3.46 2.35
N ILE A 52 -11.10 -2.28 2.91
CA ILE A 52 -11.95 -1.11 2.67
C ILE A 52 -11.91 -0.68 1.21
N LEU A 53 -10.70 -0.60 0.61
CA LEU A 53 -10.54 -0.10 -0.75
C LEU A 53 -11.02 -1.08 -1.82
N ARG A 54 -11.13 -2.38 -1.51
CA ARG A 54 -11.72 -3.38 -2.41
C ARG A 54 -13.22 -3.22 -2.57
N ASP A 55 -13.92 -2.84 -1.50
CA ASP A 55 -15.37 -2.73 -1.47
C ASP A 55 -15.87 -1.35 -1.94
N LEU A 56 -14.98 -0.35 -1.99
CA LEU A 56 -15.31 1.01 -2.41
C LEU A 56 -15.24 1.17 -3.94
N ARG A 57 -16.39 1.47 -4.55
CA ARG A 57 -16.52 1.88 -5.94
C ARG A 57 -17.35 3.15 -6.02
N HIS A 58 -16.68 4.28 -6.18
CA HIS A 58 -17.33 5.58 -6.22
C HIS A 58 -16.53 6.56 -7.10
N PRO A 59 -17.17 7.41 -7.93
CA PRO A 59 -16.48 8.31 -8.86
C PRO A 59 -15.57 9.35 -8.19
N HIS A 60 -15.76 9.60 -6.90
CA HIS A 60 -14.98 10.56 -6.12
C HIS A 60 -14.08 9.92 -5.05
N ILE A 61 -13.88 8.60 -5.10
CA ILE A 61 -12.98 7.88 -4.19
C ILE A 61 -12.02 7.07 -5.04
N MET A 62 -10.72 7.25 -4.80
CA MET A 62 -9.66 6.48 -5.45
C MET A 62 -9.88 4.98 -5.26
N ARG A 63 -9.82 4.23 -6.36
CA ARG A 63 -9.98 2.78 -6.36
C ARG A 63 -8.64 2.07 -6.21
N LEU A 64 -8.66 0.90 -5.56
CA LEU A 64 -7.55 -0.05 -5.61
C LEU A 64 -7.54 -0.72 -6.99
N HIS A 65 -6.52 -0.39 -7.79
CA HIS A 65 -6.28 -0.98 -9.09
C HIS A 65 -5.63 -2.37 -8.96
N ASP A 66 -4.57 -2.47 -8.15
CA ASP A 66 -3.83 -3.73 -7.97
C ASP A 66 -3.13 -3.78 -6.59
N LEU A 67 -2.70 -4.98 -6.18
CA LEU A 67 -2.06 -5.25 -4.90
C LEU A 67 -0.89 -6.22 -5.06
N PHE A 68 0.31 -5.78 -4.69
CA PHE A 68 1.50 -6.64 -4.63
C PHE A 68 1.91 -6.86 -3.18
N CYS A 69 2.19 -8.10 -2.80
CA CYS A 69 2.64 -8.42 -1.45
C CYS A 69 3.93 -9.24 -1.49
N SER A 70 4.90 -8.81 -0.70
CA SER A 70 6.14 -9.52 -0.43
C SER A 70 6.27 -9.80 1.07
N ARG A 71 7.29 -10.58 1.45
CA ARG A 71 7.56 -10.89 2.85
C ARG A 71 7.96 -9.67 3.72
N ALA A 72 8.20 -8.49 3.15
CA ALA A 72 8.66 -7.32 3.91
C ALA A 72 7.83 -6.05 3.62
N GLU A 73 7.06 -6.06 2.54
CA GLU A 73 6.34 -4.89 2.07
C GLU A 73 5.10 -5.29 1.27
N MET A 74 4.05 -4.52 1.43
CA MET A 74 2.84 -4.53 0.62
C MET A 74 2.77 -3.24 -0.21
N VAL A 75 2.44 -3.34 -1.49
CA VAL A 75 2.33 -2.20 -2.41
C VAL A 75 0.91 -2.16 -2.94
N LEU A 76 0.18 -1.09 -2.62
CA LEU A 76 -1.17 -0.83 -3.12
C LEU A 76 -1.06 0.08 -4.34
N VAL A 77 -1.57 -0.37 -5.49
CA VAL A 77 -1.66 0.45 -6.71
C VAL A 77 -3.06 1.06 -6.78
N LEU A 78 -3.11 2.37 -6.81
CA LEU A 78 -4.33 3.16 -6.65
C LEU A 78 -4.50 4.08 -7.86
N GLU A 79 -5.74 4.34 -8.24
CA GLU A 79 -6.06 5.32 -9.29
C GLU A 79 -5.54 6.72 -8.93
N LEU A 80 -5.07 7.45 -9.96
CA LEU A 80 -4.65 8.85 -9.89
C LEU A 80 -5.75 9.80 -10.37
#